data_AF-A0AAV1SR14-F1
#
_entry.id   AF-A0AAV1SR14-F1
#
_cell.length_a   1.000
_cell.length_b   1.000
_cell.length_c   1.000
_cell.angle_alpha   90.00
_cell.angle_beta   90.00
_cell.angle_gamma   90.00
#
_symmetry.space_group_name_H-M   'P 1'
#
loop_
_entity.id
_entity.type
_entity.pdbx_description
1 polymer ?
#
loop_
_entity_poly.entity_id
_entity_poly.type
_entity_poly.pdbx_seq_one_letter_code
_entity_poly.pdbx_strand_id
1 'polypeptide(L)'
;MKSNTVLDYAVFELSPNLTRCDFFAWSNGNTEKLASGSVKPFLTHLKVAEEQASQAVQSIKLEVDQRRNAETWFTKGTLERFVCFVTTPEVLEMVNTFDVEMSQLEAARKIYSQSGIFMQFPVIDCSGADIIEEGKELLRAIDVRLAAVREDLATAYGRASATGFNLDTVPDLQHFADYFGAHRLNVELDNLQASSQHGVDDMETLFQAFLPNLEHFLLNLGSTCCLSNADMEQPGSTSVPKVLQYGASSDCLAL
;
A
#
# COMPACT_ATOMS: atom_id res chain seq x y z
N MET A 1 -10.20 -3.33 -16.90
CA MET A 1 -10.50 -4.64 -16.26
C MET A 1 -10.87 -4.40 -14.80
N LYS A 2 -11.70 -5.27 -14.19
CA LYS A 2 -12.07 -5.14 -12.78
C LYS A 2 -10.91 -5.62 -11.88
N SER A 3 -10.81 -5.11 -10.65
CA SER A 3 -9.72 -5.50 -9.74
C SER A 3 -9.74 -6.97 -9.35
N ASN A 4 -10.91 -7.62 -9.29
CA ASN A 4 -11.02 -9.05 -9.02
C ASN A 4 -10.83 -9.96 -10.25
N THR A 5 -10.44 -9.39 -11.40
CA THR A 5 -10.16 -10.18 -12.60
C THR A 5 -8.87 -10.98 -12.41
N VAL A 6 -8.98 -12.31 -12.47
CA VAL A 6 -7.84 -13.24 -12.47
C VAL A 6 -7.02 -13.06 -13.75
N LEU A 7 -5.71 -13.05 -13.62
CA LEU A 7 -4.78 -12.78 -14.70
C LEU A 7 -4.17 -14.08 -15.21
N ASP A 8 -3.90 -14.13 -16.51
CA ASP A 8 -3.15 -15.23 -17.12
C ASP A 8 -1.65 -15.02 -16.89
N TYR A 9 -1.19 -13.78 -17.09
CA TYR A 9 0.18 -13.34 -16.87
C TYR A 9 0.25 -11.81 -16.81
N ALA A 10 1.39 -11.30 -16.38
CA ALA A 10 1.74 -9.88 -16.46
C ALA A 10 3.13 -9.72 -17.08
N VAL A 11 3.39 -8.58 -17.70
CA VAL A 11 4.64 -8.31 -18.43
C VAL A 11 5.16 -6.92 -18.10
N PHE A 12 6.43 -6.83 -17.77
CA PHE A 12 7.18 -5.58 -17.86
C PHE A 12 7.82 -5.50 -19.24
N GLU A 13 7.40 -4.54 -20.05
CA GLU A 13 8.06 -4.20 -21.31
C GLU A 13 9.14 -3.16 -21.01
N LEU A 14 10.40 -3.53 -21.21
CA LEU A 14 11.53 -2.69 -20.85
C LEU A 14 11.89 -1.73 -22.00
N SER A 15 12.34 -0.53 -21.64
CA SER A 15 12.93 0.39 -22.60
C SER A 15 14.24 -0.17 -23.17
N PRO A 16 14.71 0.29 -24.34
CA PRO A 16 15.96 -0.21 -24.95
C PRO A 16 17.20 -0.08 -24.06
N ASN A 17 17.21 0.89 -23.15
CA ASN A 17 18.29 1.12 -22.17
C ASN A 17 18.05 0.42 -20.82
N LEU A 18 16.99 -0.38 -20.69
CA LEU A 18 16.64 -1.16 -19.49
C LEU A 18 16.49 -0.33 -18.21
N THR A 19 16.16 0.96 -18.33
CA THR A 19 15.97 1.86 -17.17
C THR A 19 14.50 2.12 -16.85
N ARG A 20 13.62 1.99 -17.84
CA ARG A 20 12.18 2.22 -17.70
C ARG A 20 11.40 0.99 -18.13
N CYS A 21 10.19 0.86 -17.62
CA CYS A 21 9.27 -0.19 -18.03
C CYS A 21 7.83 0.30 -18.11
N ASP A 22 7.08 -0.31 -19.02
CA ASP A 22 5.62 -0.31 -18.99
C ASP A 22 5.15 -1.65 -18.44
N PHE A 23 4.27 -1.63 -17.44
CA PHE A 23 3.76 -2.82 -16.79
C PHE A 23 2.33 -3.11 -17.24
N PHE A 24 2.11 -4.28 -17.82
CA PHE A 24 0.84 -4.70 -18.39
C PHE A 24 0.32 -5.97 -17.71
N ALA A 25 -0.99 -6.02 -17.51
CA ALA A 25 -1.72 -7.20 -17.05
C ALA A 25 -2.54 -7.79 -18.20
N TRP A 26 -2.54 -9.12 -18.31
CA TRP A 26 -3.26 -9.86 -19.34
C TRP A 26 -4.26 -10.84 -18.73
N SER A 27 -5.47 -10.87 -19.27
CA SER A 27 -6.53 -11.80 -18.86
C SER A 27 -7.50 -12.08 -20.01
N ASN A 28 -7.67 -13.36 -20.36
CA ASN A 28 -8.59 -13.83 -21.39
C ASN A 28 -8.48 -13.06 -22.71
N GLY A 29 -7.25 -12.77 -23.14
CA GLY A 29 -6.95 -12.02 -24.36
C GLY A 29 -7.14 -10.50 -24.26
N ASN A 30 -7.59 -9.98 -23.11
CA ASN A 30 -7.59 -8.54 -22.81
C ASN A 30 -6.26 -8.14 -22.17
N THR A 31 -5.83 -6.92 -22.45
CA THR A 31 -4.63 -6.31 -21.86
C THR A 31 -4.94 -4.94 -21.29
N GLU A 32 -4.32 -4.60 -20.16
CA GLU A 32 -4.42 -3.30 -19.54
C GLU A 32 -3.06 -2.87 -18.99
N LYS A 33 -2.71 -1.60 -19.21
CA LYS A 33 -1.50 -1.00 -18.64
C LYS A 33 -1.76 -0.62 -17.19
N LEU A 34 -0.99 -1.18 -16.26
CA LEU A 34 -1.08 -0.92 -14.83
C LEU A 34 -0.18 0.24 -14.38
N ALA A 35 1.02 0.33 -14.95
CA ALA A 35 1.99 1.36 -14.57
C ALA A 35 3.00 1.65 -15.68
N SER A 36 3.70 2.78 -15.55
CA SER A 36 4.88 3.12 -16.35
C SER A 36 5.87 3.86 -15.46
N GLY A 37 7.16 3.52 -15.52
CA GLY A 37 8.12 4.16 -14.64
C GLY A 37 9.51 3.58 -14.71
N SER A 38 10.27 3.82 -13.64
CA SER A 38 11.58 3.21 -13.44
C SER A 38 11.43 1.72 -13.19
N VAL A 39 12.27 0.89 -13.80
CA VAL A 39 12.27 -0.56 -13.56
C VAL A 39 12.95 -0.92 -12.23
N LYS A 40 13.88 -0.07 -11.76
CA LYS A 40 14.74 -0.35 -10.61
C LYS A 40 13.98 -0.72 -9.32
N PRO A 41 12.90 -0.02 -8.93
CA PRO A 41 12.11 -0.38 -7.76
C PRO A 41 11.53 -1.81 -7.85
N PHE A 42 11.04 -2.21 -9.03
CA PHE A 42 10.50 -3.55 -9.24
C PHE A 42 11.58 -4.63 -9.13
N LEU A 43 12.77 -4.40 -9.70
CA LEU A 43 13.91 -5.34 -9.57
C LEU A 43 14.38 -5.48 -8.12
N THR A 44 14.29 -4.41 -7.34
CA THR A 44 14.69 -4.41 -5.92
C THR A 44 13.71 -5.20 -5.04
N HIS A 45 12.46 -5.34 -5.48
CA HIS A 45 11.38 -5.95 -4.71
C HIS A 45 10.85 -7.26 -5.30
N LEU A 46 11.38 -7.72 -6.43
CA LEU A 46 10.88 -8.92 -7.10
C LEU A 46 12.03 -9.78 -7.61
N LYS A 47 12.33 -10.86 -6.89
CA LYS A 47 13.43 -11.77 -7.23
C LYS A 47 13.31 -12.34 -8.64
N VAL A 48 12.11 -12.75 -9.05
CA VAL A 48 11.86 -13.27 -10.40
C VAL A 48 12.19 -12.23 -11.48
N ALA A 49 11.93 -10.95 -11.22
CA ALA A 49 12.27 -9.88 -12.16
C ALA A 49 13.77 -9.61 -12.20
N GLU A 50 14.45 -9.61 -11.05
CA GLU A 50 15.91 -9.48 -10.96
C GLU A 50 16.63 -10.58 -11.76
N GLU A 51 16.19 -11.83 -11.61
CA GLU A 51 16.76 -12.99 -12.30
C GLU A 51 16.55 -12.92 -13.82
N GLN A 52 15.37 -12.50 -14.29
CA GLN A 52 15.09 -12.31 -15.72
C GLN A 52 15.84 -11.10 -16.30
N ALA A 53 15.93 -9.99 -15.55
CA ALA A 53 16.68 -8.81 -15.98
C ALA A 53 18.18 -9.11 -16.12
N SER A 54 18.72 -9.98 -15.27
CA SER A 54 20.12 -10.44 -15.34
C SER A 54 20.43 -11.23 -16.61
N GLN A 55 19.41 -11.75 -17.30
CA GLN A 55 19.54 -12.43 -18.60
C GLN A 55 19.45 -11.46 -19.80
N ALA A 56 19.38 -10.15 -19.54
CA ALA A 56 19.30 -9.08 -20.55
C ALA A 56 18.11 -9.22 -21.51
N VAL A 57 16.98 -9.77 -21.03
CA VAL A 57 15.73 -9.89 -21.80
C VAL A 57 15.03 -8.53 -21.87
N GLN A 58 14.41 -8.19 -23.01
CA GLN A 58 13.66 -6.93 -23.19
C GLN A 58 12.28 -6.94 -22.54
N SER A 59 11.84 -8.09 -22.03
CA SER A 59 10.59 -8.24 -21.31
C SER A 59 10.77 -9.19 -20.13
N ILE A 60 10.09 -8.87 -19.03
CA ILE A 60 10.05 -9.71 -17.83
C ILE A 60 8.61 -10.19 -17.67
N LYS A 61 8.41 -11.50 -17.66
CA LYS A 61 7.08 -12.10 -17.56
C LYS A 61 6.84 -12.66 -16.16
N LEU A 62 5.70 -12.29 -15.58
CA LEU A 62 5.15 -12.86 -14.36
C LEU A 62 4.00 -13.79 -14.74
N GLU A 63 4.17 -15.09 -14.53
CA GLU A 63 3.12 -16.08 -14.77
C GLU A 63 3.07 -17.09 -13.65
N VAL A 64 1.87 -17.60 -13.37
CA VAL A 64 1.64 -18.64 -12.37
C VAL A 64 1.53 -19.98 -13.08
N ASP A 65 2.23 -20.99 -12.57
CA ASP A 65 2.16 -22.34 -13.09
C ASP A 65 0.74 -22.90 -12.89
N GLN A 66 0.00 -23.11 -13.98
CA GLN A 66 -1.38 -23.65 -13.95
C GLN A 66 -1.53 -24.99 -13.22
N ARG A 67 -0.42 -25.71 -13.01
CA ARG A 67 -0.39 -27.00 -12.28
C ARG A 67 -0.35 -26.82 -10.75
N ARG A 68 0.02 -25.65 -10.26
CA ARG A 68 0.24 -25.35 -8.84
C ARG A 68 -0.87 -24.51 -8.20
N ASN A 69 -2.06 -24.47 -8.79
CA ASN A 69 -3.37 -24.17 -8.18
C ASN A 69 -4.19 -23.19 -9.02
N ALA A 70 -5.51 -23.45 -9.08
CA ALA A 70 -6.55 -22.55 -9.57
C ALA A 70 -6.78 -21.41 -8.57
N GLU A 71 -5.71 -20.73 -8.21
CA GLU A 71 -5.70 -19.82 -7.08
C GLU A 71 -6.16 -18.43 -7.51
N THR A 72 -7.19 -17.94 -6.84
CA THR A 72 -7.86 -16.67 -7.13
C THR A 72 -7.07 -15.44 -6.70
N TRP A 73 -5.85 -15.60 -6.17
CA TRP A 73 -5.04 -14.48 -5.65
C TRP A 73 -4.33 -13.71 -6.76
N PHE A 74 -4.01 -14.33 -7.89
CA PHE A 74 -3.30 -13.66 -8.99
C PHE A 74 -4.26 -12.82 -9.84
N THR A 75 -4.67 -11.68 -9.27
CA THR A 75 -5.65 -10.78 -9.85
C THR A 75 -5.04 -9.42 -10.18
N LYS A 76 -5.77 -8.64 -10.98
CA LYS A 76 -5.45 -7.25 -11.26
C LYS A 76 -5.22 -6.43 -9.99
N GLY A 77 -6.10 -6.57 -9.00
CA GLY A 77 -6.04 -5.84 -7.73
C GLY A 77 -4.80 -6.20 -6.92
N THR A 78 -4.37 -7.46 -6.93
CA THR A 78 -3.12 -7.88 -6.28
C THR A 78 -1.91 -7.22 -6.93
N LEU A 79 -1.85 -7.15 -8.26
CA LEU A 79 -0.79 -6.43 -8.96
C LEU A 79 -0.83 -4.91 -8.74
N GLU A 80 -2.01 -4.30 -8.76
CA GLU A 80 -2.18 -2.86 -8.49
C GLU A 80 -1.64 -2.51 -7.09
N ARG A 81 -1.96 -3.30 -6.06
CA ARG A 81 -1.41 -3.12 -4.71
C ARG A 81 0.09 -3.32 -4.64
N PHE A 82 0.64 -4.32 -5.34
CA PHE A 82 2.09 -4.49 -5.42
C PHE A 82 2.76 -3.28 -6.09
N VAL A 83 2.18 -2.73 -7.15
CA VAL A 83 2.66 -1.49 -7.79
C VAL A 83 2.61 -0.32 -6.80
N CYS A 84 1.53 -0.19 -6.01
CA CYS A 84 1.45 0.81 -4.94
C CYS A 84 2.57 0.61 -3.91
N PHE A 85 2.84 -0.61 -3.47
CA PHE A 85 3.93 -0.90 -2.53
C PHE A 85 5.29 -0.49 -3.08
N VAL A 86 5.58 -0.82 -4.34
CA VAL A 86 6.86 -0.48 -4.98
C VAL A 86 7.02 1.03 -5.16
N THR A 87 5.91 1.77 -5.33
CA THR A 87 5.92 3.21 -5.56
C THR A 87 5.98 4.01 -4.26
N THR A 88 5.24 3.58 -3.24
CA THR A 88 5.13 4.25 -1.93
C THR A 88 5.17 3.23 -0.80
N PRO A 89 6.33 2.58 -0.55
CA PRO A 89 6.44 1.58 0.49
C PRO A 89 6.26 2.15 1.90
N GLU A 90 6.49 3.46 2.06
CA GLU A 90 6.44 4.17 3.34
C GLU A 90 5.07 4.05 3.99
N VAL A 91 4.01 3.82 3.20
CA VAL A 91 2.64 3.65 3.70
C VAL A 91 2.53 2.46 4.65
N LEU A 92 3.17 1.33 4.34
CA LEU A 92 3.19 0.16 5.23
C LEU A 92 4.26 0.32 6.33
N GLU A 93 5.43 0.88 6.00
CA GLU A 93 6.52 1.04 6.98
C GLU A 93 6.13 1.95 8.15
N MET A 94 5.30 2.97 7.92
CA MET A 94 4.77 3.83 8.99
C MET A 94 3.92 3.05 9.99
N VAL A 95 3.13 2.08 9.53
CA VAL A 95 2.31 1.26 10.44
C VAL A 95 3.21 0.52 11.42
N ASN A 96 4.24 -0.17 10.89
CA ASN A 96 5.23 -0.87 11.71
C ASN A 96 5.98 0.09 12.65
N THR A 97 6.37 1.27 12.15
CA THR A 97 7.09 2.28 12.94
C THR A 97 6.28 2.71 14.16
N PHE A 98 5.01 3.06 13.97
CA PHE A 98 4.14 3.49 15.07
C PHE A 98 3.76 2.34 16.01
N ASP A 99 3.60 1.13 15.50
CA ASP A 99 3.31 -0.05 16.33
C ASP A 99 4.49 -0.42 17.25
N VAL A 100 5.72 -0.37 16.73
CA VAL A 100 6.94 -0.54 17.52
C VAL A 100 7.07 0.56 18.57
N GLU A 101 6.81 1.82 18.20
CA GLU A 101 6.83 2.93 19.16
C GLU A 101 5.78 2.75 20.25
N MET A 102 4.55 2.36 19.88
CA MET A 102 3.46 2.10 20.83
C MET A 102 3.86 1.02 21.83
N SER A 103 4.38 -0.11 21.33
CA SER A 103 4.85 -1.23 22.16
C SER A 103 5.95 -0.80 23.13
N GLN A 104 6.90 0.05 22.69
CA GLN A 104 7.96 0.59 23.54
C GLN A 104 7.41 1.52 24.62
N LEU A 105 6.45 2.38 24.28
CA LEU A 105 5.80 3.28 25.24
C LEU A 105 4.98 2.52 26.27
N GLU A 106 4.28 1.45 25.88
CA GLU A 106 3.54 0.60 26.82
C GLU A 106 4.47 -0.15 27.78
N ALA A 107 5.59 -0.66 27.27
CA ALA A 107 6.63 -1.27 28.11
C ALA A 107 7.23 -0.24 29.09
N ALA A 108 7.56 0.96 28.62
CA ALA A 108 8.06 2.04 29.47
C ALA A 108 7.02 2.42 30.53
N ARG A 109 5.77 2.65 30.14
CA ARG A 109 4.66 2.97 31.04
C ARG A 109 4.50 1.91 32.14
N LYS A 110 4.59 0.62 31.79
CA LYS A 110 4.55 -0.49 32.75
C LYS A 110 5.71 -0.43 33.74
N ILE A 111 6.92 -0.15 33.26
CA ILE A 111 8.10 0.01 34.13
C ILE A 111 7.89 1.17 35.10
N TYR A 112 7.46 2.36 34.64
CA TYR A 112 7.31 3.53 35.52
C TYR A 112 6.07 3.49 36.43
N SER A 113 5.04 2.71 36.07
CA SER A 113 3.86 2.50 36.92
C SER A 113 4.04 1.41 37.98
N GLN A 114 4.79 0.33 37.66
CA GLN A 114 5.06 -0.77 38.60
C GLN A 114 6.32 -0.54 39.44
N SER A 115 7.33 0.09 38.85
CA SER A 115 8.54 0.45 39.57
C SER A 115 8.24 1.68 40.39
N GLY A 116 7.85 1.48 41.64
CA GLY A 116 8.02 2.46 42.70
C GLY A 116 9.51 2.72 42.96
N ILE A 117 10.28 3.10 41.93
CA ILE A 117 11.68 3.57 42.06
C ILE A 117 11.76 4.68 43.11
N PHE A 118 10.65 5.40 43.28
CA PHE A 118 10.41 6.41 44.30
C PHE A 118 10.20 5.95 45.74
N MET A 119 9.92 4.67 45.96
CA MET A 119 9.49 4.16 47.26
C MET A 119 10.54 3.27 47.94
N GLN A 120 11.66 2.94 47.30
CA GLN A 120 12.55 1.88 47.79
C GLN A 120 14.02 2.23 48.01
N PHE A 121 14.48 3.44 47.66
CA PHE A 121 15.82 3.90 48.04
C PHE A 121 15.73 4.95 49.16
N PRO A 122 16.37 4.73 50.33
CA PRO A 122 16.57 5.81 51.29
C PRO A 122 17.67 6.72 50.74
N VAL A 123 17.30 7.68 49.90
CA VAL A 123 18.25 8.68 49.39
C VAL A 123 18.48 9.71 50.49
N ILE A 124 19.61 9.55 51.18
CA ILE A 124 20.19 10.56 52.04
C ILE A 124 20.63 11.72 51.12
N ASP A 125 20.17 12.93 51.43
CA ASP A 125 20.60 14.25 50.91
C ASP A 125 20.06 14.83 49.58
N CYS A 126 18.94 14.36 49.03
CA CYS A 126 18.14 15.15 48.08
C CYS A 126 16.67 15.19 48.52
N SER A 127 15.98 16.33 48.33
CA SER A 127 14.53 16.47 48.54
C SER A 127 13.80 15.35 47.79
N GLY A 128 13.37 14.29 48.50
CA GLY A 128 12.67 13.17 47.88
C GLY A 128 11.37 13.56 47.18
N ALA A 129 10.86 14.78 47.42
CA ALA A 129 9.68 15.33 46.76
C ALA A 129 9.94 15.65 45.27
N ASP A 130 11.09 16.25 44.96
CA ASP A 130 11.43 16.70 43.59
C ASP A 130 11.52 15.51 42.65
N ILE A 131 12.19 14.44 43.11
CA ILE A 131 12.38 13.24 42.30
C ILE A 131 11.01 12.56 42.06
N ILE A 132 10.12 12.46 43.08
CA ILE A 132 8.77 11.88 42.94
C ILE A 132 7.92 12.65 41.91
N GLU A 133 8.07 13.97 41.88
CA GLU A 133 7.38 14.84 40.94
C GLU A 133 7.86 14.58 39.50
N GLU A 134 9.17 14.52 39.27
CA GLU A 134 9.77 14.19 37.97
C GLU A 134 9.28 12.83 37.43
N GLY A 135 9.16 11.81 38.29
CA GLY A 135 8.63 10.50 37.89
C GLY A 135 7.18 10.54 37.43
N LYS A 136 6.34 11.35 38.08
CA LYS A 136 4.93 11.55 37.69
C LYS A 136 4.84 12.35 36.39
N GLU A 137 5.69 13.36 36.22
CA GLU A 137 5.77 14.14 34.99
C GLU A 137 6.20 13.26 33.80
N LEU A 138 7.17 12.38 34.00
CA LEU A 138 7.59 11.42 32.98
C LEU A 138 6.47 10.45 32.61
N LEU A 139 5.75 9.90 33.59
CA LEU A 139 4.60 9.03 33.32
C LEU A 139 3.52 9.76 32.52
N ARG A 140 3.22 11.02 32.86
CA ARG A 140 2.30 11.87 32.11
C ARG A 140 2.79 12.13 30.68
N ALA A 141 4.08 12.36 30.49
CA ALA A 141 4.67 12.54 29.16
C ALA A 141 4.55 11.27 28.31
N ILE A 142 4.78 10.09 28.90
CA ILE A 142 4.57 8.79 28.24
C ILE A 142 3.11 8.63 27.84
N ASP A 143 2.15 8.91 28.75
CA ASP A 143 0.72 8.81 28.44
C ASP A 143 0.31 9.74 27.28
N VAL A 144 0.82 10.98 27.26
CA VAL A 144 0.57 11.94 26.17
C VAL A 144 1.13 11.43 24.84
N ARG A 145 2.37 10.93 24.82
CA ARG A 145 2.97 10.39 23.58
C ARG A 145 2.25 9.13 23.12
N LEU A 146 1.87 8.25 24.05
CA LEU A 146 1.14 7.02 23.73
C LEU A 146 -0.21 7.34 23.08
N ALA A 147 -0.93 8.36 23.56
CA ALA A 147 -2.16 8.83 22.92
C ALA A 147 -1.91 9.35 21.50
N ALA A 148 -0.86 10.17 21.30
CA ALA A 148 -0.51 10.68 19.98
C ALA A 148 -0.11 9.56 19.00
N VAL A 149 0.70 8.60 19.45
CA VAL A 149 1.15 7.47 18.61
C VAL A 149 -0.01 6.57 18.21
N ARG A 150 -1.03 6.41 19.06
CA ARG A 150 -2.26 5.66 18.71
C ARG A 150 -3.04 6.34 17.58
N GLU A 151 -3.13 7.66 17.61
CA GLU A 151 -3.77 8.43 16.53
C GLU A 151 -2.94 8.37 15.23
N ASP A 152 -1.62 8.49 15.34
CA ASP A 152 -0.69 8.34 14.21
C ASP A 152 -0.79 6.93 13.58
N LEU A 153 -0.86 5.88 14.41
CA LEU A 153 -1.04 4.49 13.97
C LEU A 153 -2.37 4.31 13.24
N ALA A 154 -3.48 4.80 13.80
CA ALA A 154 -4.79 4.74 13.15
C ALA A 154 -4.79 5.48 11.79
N THR A 155 -4.11 6.63 11.72
CA THR A 155 -3.93 7.39 10.47
C THR A 155 -3.10 6.61 9.44
N ALA A 156 -2.02 5.95 9.87
CA ALA A 156 -1.21 5.11 9.00
C ALA A 156 -2.00 3.92 8.45
N TYR A 157 -2.81 3.25 9.29
CA TYR A 157 -3.72 2.19 8.86
C TYR A 157 -4.76 2.67 7.85
N GLY A 158 -5.38 3.83 8.09
CA GLY A 158 -6.31 4.43 7.14
C GLY A 158 -5.67 4.65 5.78
N ARG A 159 -4.41 5.10 5.75
CA ARG A 159 -3.63 5.29 4.52
C ARG A 159 -3.27 3.96 3.84
N ALA A 160 -2.89 2.94 4.60
CA ALA A 160 -2.62 1.60 4.08
C ALA A 160 -3.89 1.00 3.45
N SER A 161 -5.04 1.10 4.12
CA SER A 161 -6.32 0.61 3.60
C SER A 161 -6.75 1.36 2.35
N ALA A 162 -6.59 2.70 2.31
CA ALA A 162 -6.92 3.52 1.15
C ALA A 162 -6.08 3.18 -0.10
N THR A 163 -4.85 2.67 0.09
CA THR A 163 -3.98 2.20 -1.00
C THR A 163 -4.21 0.71 -1.34
N GLY A 164 -5.16 0.08 -0.66
CA GLY A 164 -5.62 -1.28 -0.92
C GLY A 164 -4.99 -2.34 -0.01
N PHE A 165 -4.18 -1.97 1.00
CA PHE A 165 -3.65 -2.90 2.00
C PHE A 165 -4.59 -3.02 3.19
N ASN A 166 -5.32 -4.13 3.25
CA ASN A 166 -6.21 -4.45 4.35
C ASN A 166 -6.12 -5.94 4.70
N LEU A 167 -6.64 -6.34 5.86
CA LEU A 167 -6.53 -7.71 6.36
C LEU A 167 -7.14 -8.77 5.41
N ASP A 168 -8.16 -8.41 4.63
CA ASP A 168 -8.78 -9.31 3.64
C ASP A 168 -7.88 -9.57 2.43
N THR A 169 -7.04 -8.59 2.07
CA THR A 169 -6.14 -8.65 0.90
C THR A 169 -4.75 -9.18 1.23
N VAL A 170 -4.37 -9.17 2.51
CA VAL A 170 -3.06 -9.65 2.96
C VAL A 170 -2.77 -11.08 2.52
N PRO A 171 -3.68 -12.07 2.65
CA PRO A 171 -3.39 -13.45 2.25
C PRO A 171 -3.01 -13.57 0.76
N ASP A 172 -3.74 -12.90 -0.12
CA ASP A 172 -3.47 -12.90 -1.56
C ASP A 172 -2.11 -12.24 -1.88
N LEU A 173 -1.78 -11.17 -1.16
CA LEU A 173 -0.50 -10.46 -1.32
C LEU A 173 0.69 -11.24 -0.73
N GLN A 174 0.50 -11.98 0.36
CA GLN A 174 1.50 -12.89 0.92
C GLN A 174 1.79 -14.03 -0.07
N HIS A 175 0.74 -14.64 -0.65
CA HIS A 175 0.91 -15.65 -1.71
C HIS A 175 1.67 -15.09 -2.91
N PHE A 176 1.31 -13.88 -3.37
CA PHE A 176 2.06 -13.20 -4.43
C PHE A 176 3.53 -13.01 -4.06
N ALA A 177 3.80 -12.56 -2.83
CA ALA A 177 5.15 -12.28 -2.37
C ALA A 177 6.00 -13.56 -2.27
N ASP A 178 5.44 -14.65 -1.79
CA ASP A 178 6.13 -15.94 -1.71
C ASP A 178 6.39 -16.54 -3.09
N TYR A 179 5.43 -16.41 -4.01
CA TYR A 179 5.54 -16.98 -5.35
C TYR A 179 6.58 -16.24 -6.21
N PHE A 180 6.57 -14.90 -6.20
CA PHE A 180 7.47 -14.09 -7.01
C PHE A 180 8.73 -13.58 -6.27
N GLY A 181 8.87 -13.92 -4.99
CA GLY A 181 10.02 -13.56 -4.17
C GLY A 181 10.04 -12.09 -3.76
N ALA A 182 8.88 -11.51 -3.43
CA ALA A 182 8.76 -10.14 -2.91
C ALA A 182 8.93 -10.10 -1.37
N HIS A 183 10.09 -10.51 -0.88
CA HIS A 183 10.35 -10.72 0.55
C HIS A 183 10.06 -9.49 1.42
N ARG A 184 10.43 -8.28 0.95
CA ARG A 184 10.19 -7.05 1.71
C ARG A 184 8.69 -6.77 1.85
N LEU A 185 7.89 -7.01 0.80
CA LEU A 185 6.44 -6.88 0.91
C LEU A 185 5.89 -7.84 1.96
N ASN A 186 6.35 -9.11 1.95
CA ASN A 186 5.88 -10.10 2.91
C ASN A 186 6.15 -9.68 4.36
N VAL A 187 7.37 -9.21 4.65
CA VAL A 187 7.73 -8.67 5.98
C VAL A 187 6.81 -7.53 6.41
N GLU A 188 6.51 -6.57 5.52
CA GLU A 188 5.62 -5.47 5.86
C GLU A 188 4.15 -5.91 6.05
N LEU A 189 3.71 -6.96 5.36
CA LEU A 189 2.37 -7.54 5.54
C LEU A 189 2.25 -8.30 6.87
N ASP A 190 3.30 -9.03 7.27
CA ASP A 190 3.36 -9.68 8.59
C ASP A 190 3.29 -8.65 9.71
N ASN A 191 4.02 -7.54 9.58
CA ASN A 191 3.95 -6.42 10.51
C ASN A 191 2.53 -5.84 10.58
N LEU A 192 1.91 -5.57 9.42
CA LEU A 192 0.53 -5.07 9.35
C LEU A 192 -0.47 -6.00 10.09
N GLN A 193 -0.32 -7.32 9.94
CA GLN A 193 -1.14 -8.29 10.66
C GLN A 193 -0.88 -8.28 12.17
N ALA A 194 0.40 -8.23 12.60
CA ALA A 194 0.77 -8.22 14.00
C ALA A 194 0.27 -6.95 14.71
N SER A 195 0.43 -5.80 14.06
CA SER A 195 -0.01 -4.51 14.57
C SER A 195 -1.53 -4.43 14.71
N SER A 196 -2.30 -5.25 13.97
CA SER A 196 -3.77 -5.28 14.08
C SER A 196 -4.24 -5.96 15.37
N GLN A 197 -3.39 -6.80 15.97
CA GLN A 197 -3.71 -7.57 17.18
C GLN A 197 -3.47 -6.76 18.48
N HIS A 198 -2.62 -5.72 18.44
CA HIS A 198 -2.31 -4.89 19.61
C HIS A 198 -3.31 -3.75 19.86
N GLY A 199 -4.25 -3.50 18.95
CA GLY A 199 -5.17 -2.35 19.00
C GLY A 199 -6.67 -2.65 19.15
N VAL A 200 -7.07 -3.91 19.32
CA VAL A 200 -8.42 -4.42 18.98
C VAL A 200 -9.59 -3.76 19.75
N ASP A 201 -9.37 -3.14 20.92
CA ASP A 201 -10.46 -2.51 21.67
C ASP A 201 -10.72 -1.03 21.30
N ASP A 202 -9.73 -0.32 20.73
CA ASP A 202 -9.86 1.11 20.34
C ASP A 202 -9.77 1.32 18.82
N MET A 203 -9.09 0.44 18.08
CA MET A 203 -8.83 0.64 16.64
C MET A 203 -10.08 0.53 15.78
N GLU A 204 -11.00 -0.41 16.00
CA GLU A 204 -12.25 -0.48 15.21
C GLU A 204 -13.08 0.81 15.44
N THR A 205 -13.14 1.29 16.69
CA THR A 205 -13.84 2.52 17.05
C THR A 205 -13.18 3.78 16.45
N LEU A 206 -11.84 3.85 16.46
CA LEU A 206 -11.07 4.93 15.86
C LEU A 206 -11.11 4.88 14.33
N PHE A 207 -11.06 3.69 13.74
CA PHE A 207 -11.15 3.48 12.30
C PHE A 207 -12.54 3.89 11.79
N GLN A 208 -13.62 3.52 12.50
CA GLN A 208 -14.99 3.98 12.21
C GLN A 208 -15.18 5.49 12.44
N ALA A 209 -14.47 6.10 13.40
CA ALA A 209 -14.49 7.55 13.63
C ALA A 209 -13.73 8.33 12.54
N PHE A 210 -12.74 7.72 11.89
CA PHE A 210 -11.97 8.32 10.80
C PHE A 210 -12.55 8.11 9.39
N LEU A 211 -13.45 7.13 9.19
CA LEU A 211 -14.17 6.93 7.92
C LEU A 211 -14.78 8.22 7.31
N PRO A 212 -15.41 9.14 8.06
CA PRO A 212 -15.93 10.38 7.48
C PRO A 212 -14.85 11.38 7.02
N ASN A 213 -13.60 11.23 7.47
CA ASN A 213 -12.46 12.05 7.02
C ASN A 213 -11.66 11.41 5.87
N LEU A 214 -11.96 10.16 5.52
CA LEU A 214 -11.31 9.43 4.43
C LEU A 214 -11.53 10.14 3.07
N GLU A 215 -12.72 10.72 2.84
CA GLU A 215 -13.02 11.46 1.60
C GLU A 215 -12.11 12.67 1.41
N HIS A 216 -11.78 13.40 2.48
CA HIS A 216 -10.90 14.57 2.42
C HIS A 216 -9.42 14.18 2.24
N PHE A 217 -9.03 12.99 2.71
CA PHE A 217 -7.67 12.45 2.54
C PHE A 217 -7.46 11.86 1.13
N LEU A 218 -8.47 11.17 0.58
CA LEU A 218 -8.48 10.65 -0.79
C LEU A 218 -8.36 11.77 -1.83
N LEU A 219 -8.93 12.95 -1.56
CA LEU A 219 -8.79 14.15 -2.42
C LEU A 219 -7.36 14.70 -2.46
N ASN A 220 -6.56 14.53 -1.39
CA ASN A 220 -5.16 14.97 -1.34
C ASN A 220 -4.17 13.93 -1.91
N LEU A 221 -4.49 12.64 -1.82
CA LEU A 221 -3.70 11.57 -2.44
C LEU A 221 -3.83 11.54 -3.97
N GLY A 222 -4.93 12.10 -4.52
CA GLY A 222 -5.13 12.26 -5.97
C GLY A 222 -4.07 13.08 -6.71
N SER A 223 -3.07 13.63 -6.02
CA SER A 223 -1.89 14.28 -6.62
C SER A 223 -0.62 13.41 -6.69
N THR A 224 -0.58 12.21 -6.07
CA THR A 224 0.62 11.33 -6.14
C THR A 224 0.39 9.98 -6.81
N CYS A 225 -0.87 9.55 -6.98
CA CYS A 225 -1.20 8.50 -7.92
C CYS A 225 -1.64 9.12 -9.26
N CYS A 226 -0.70 9.29 -10.19
CA CYS A 226 -1.05 9.40 -11.60
C CYS A 226 -1.57 8.03 -12.11
N LEU A 227 -2.73 7.60 -11.61
CA LEU A 227 -3.57 6.61 -12.27
C LEU A 227 -4.54 7.41 -13.13
N SER A 228 -4.15 7.57 -14.39
CA SER A 228 -4.98 8.20 -15.41
C SER A 228 -6.26 7.40 -15.61
N ASN A 229 -7.36 7.85 -15.02
CA ASN A 229 -8.69 7.61 -15.56
C ASN A 229 -9.09 8.89 -16.31
N ALA A 230 -8.66 8.99 -17.57
CA ALA A 230 -9.40 9.80 -18.53
C ALA A 230 -10.56 8.92 -18.98
N ASP A 231 -11.78 9.24 -18.52
CA ASP A 231 -13.05 9.01 -19.22
C ASP A 231 -14.18 9.59 -18.35
N MET A 232 -14.40 10.90 -18.50
CA MET A 232 -15.63 11.55 -18.05
C MET A 232 -16.60 11.55 -19.23
N GLU A 233 -17.38 10.46 -19.37
CA GLU A 233 -18.61 10.51 -20.17
C GLU A 233 -19.64 11.40 -19.45
N GLN A 234 -20.10 12.45 -20.14
CA GLN A 234 -21.31 13.18 -19.76
C GLN A 234 -22.53 12.62 -20.50
N PRO A 235 -23.71 12.50 -19.85
CA PRO A 235 -24.91 12.03 -20.51
C PRO A 235 -25.69 13.16 -21.18
N GLY A 236 -25.89 13.01 -22.49
CA GLY A 236 -27.17 13.18 -23.20
C GLY A 236 -27.75 14.59 -23.41
N SER A 237 -27.92 14.96 -24.69
CA SER A 237 -29.27 15.33 -25.18
C SER A 237 -29.43 15.07 -26.68
N THR A 238 -30.36 14.16 -26.99
CA THR A 238 -31.27 14.08 -28.14
C THR A 238 -31.09 15.04 -29.33
N SER A 239 -30.86 14.48 -30.53
CA SER A 239 -31.88 14.43 -31.60
C SER A 239 -31.37 13.63 -32.82
N VAL A 240 -32.25 12.80 -33.37
CA VAL A 240 -32.14 12.04 -34.64
C VAL A 240 -33.41 12.41 -35.44
N PRO A 241 -33.61 12.09 -36.74
CA PRO A 241 -32.72 11.79 -37.89
C PRO A 241 -33.07 12.60 -39.17
N LYS A 242 -32.24 12.48 -40.23
CA LYS A 242 -32.64 12.31 -41.66
C LYS A 242 -31.37 12.21 -42.53
N VAL A 243 -31.03 11.06 -43.11
CA VAL A 243 -31.51 10.47 -44.40
C VAL A 243 -31.14 11.31 -45.63
N LEU A 244 -30.10 10.89 -46.37
CA LEU A 244 -30.08 10.59 -47.83
C LEU A 244 -28.64 10.57 -48.40
N GLN A 245 -28.14 9.35 -48.61
CA GLN A 245 -27.67 8.76 -49.88
C GLN A 245 -27.11 9.65 -51.04
N TYR A 246 -26.07 9.09 -51.67
CA TYR A 246 -25.52 9.29 -53.04
C TYR A 246 -24.34 10.24 -53.26
N GLY A 247 -23.31 9.71 -53.95
CA GLY A 247 -22.39 10.52 -54.74
C GLY A 247 -20.98 9.93 -54.91
N ALA A 248 -20.73 9.25 -56.02
CA ALA A 248 -19.43 8.76 -56.47
C ALA A 248 -18.54 9.87 -57.06
N SER A 249 -17.28 9.49 -57.40
CA SER A 249 -16.38 10.15 -58.37
C SER A 249 -15.62 11.38 -57.82
N SER A 250 -14.39 11.75 -58.18
CA SER A 250 -13.18 11.18 -58.80
C SER A 250 -12.09 12.23 -58.53
N ASP A 251 -10.81 11.83 -58.55
CA ASP A 251 -9.61 12.61 -58.89
C ASP A 251 -9.46 14.07 -58.43
N CYS A 252 -8.34 14.37 -57.75
CA CYS A 252 -7.40 15.40 -58.21
C CYS A 252 -6.04 15.34 -57.49
N LEU A 253 -5.04 14.98 -58.31
CA LEU A 253 -3.61 15.30 -58.37
C LEU A 253 -2.96 16.35 -57.42
N ALA A 254 -1.68 16.04 -57.13
CA ALA A 254 -0.50 16.92 -57.04
C ALA A 254 -0.48 17.94 -55.89
N LEU A 255 0.46 17.90 -54.93
CA LEU A 255 1.92 17.98 -55.02
C LEU A 255 2.52 17.59 -53.66
#